data_AF-A0A947RVD6-F1
#
_entry.id   AF-A0A947RVD6-F1
#
_cell.length_a   1.000
_cell.length_b   1.000
_cell.length_c   1.000
_cell.angle_alpha   90.00
_cell.angle_beta   90.00
_cell.angle_gamma   90.00
#
_symmetry.space_group_name_H-M   'P 1'
#
loop_
_entity.id
_entity.type
_entity.pdbx_description
1 polymer ?
#
loop_
_entity_poly.entity_id
_entity_poly.type
_entity_poly.pdbx_seq_one_letter_code
_entity_poly.pdbx_strand_id
1 'polypeptide(L)' 'GRIWISDIKMNDITDEKDICDLWEIKTCGSDSKVMRKIFVPLKGIEQNAYLLAKEHGIWVWDQKQLNNVLRLFGKFEMIK' A
#
# COMPACT_ATOMS: atom_id res chain seq x y z
N GLY A 1 5.31 -6.02 19.18
CA GLY A 1 4.00 -5.33 19.18
C GLY A 1 3.18 -5.69 17.95
N ARG A 2 1.96 -5.14 17.77
CA ARG A 2 1.17 -5.29 16.53
C ARG A 2 1.31 -4.02 15.70
N ILE A 3 1.66 -4.14 14.43
CA ILE A 3 1.94 -2.99 13.57
C ILE A 3 1.20 -3.09 12.24
N TRP A 4 0.99 -1.93 11.63
CA TRP A 4 0.53 -1.80 10.25
C TRP A 4 1.71 -1.28 9.44
N ILE A 5 1.87 -1.81 8.23
CA ILE A 5 2.86 -1.29 7.28
C ILE A 5 2.14 -0.67 6.11
N SER A 6 2.73 0.41 5.60
CA SER A 6 2.26 1.08 4.39
C SER A 6 3.44 1.25 3.45
N ASP A 7 3.20 0.98 2.17
CA ASP A 7 4.16 1.27 1.11
C ASP A 7 3.52 2.14 0.03
N ILE A 8 4.31 3.05 -0.54
CA ILE A 8 3.85 4.06 -1.48
C ILE A 8 4.77 4.03 -2.69
N LYS A 9 4.26 3.53 -3.82
CA LYS A 9 4.99 3.49 -5.08
C LYS A 9 4.69 4.74 -5.90
N MET A 10 5.72 5.56 -6.11
CA MET A 10 5.58 6.89 -6.75
C MET A 10 5.93 6.89 -8.24
N ASN A 11 6.92 6.09 -8.66
CA ASN A 11 7.61 6.32 -9.93
C ASN A 11 7.08 5.47 -11.09
N ASP A 12 6.61 4.26 -10.83
CA ASP A 12 6.19 3.30 -11.86
C ASP A 12 4.81 2.72 -11.58
N ILE A 13 4.17 2.18 -12.63
CA ILE A 13 2.95 1.39 -12.52
C ILE A 13 3.26 0.18 -11.64
N THR A 14 2.35 -0.15 -10.73
CA THR A 14 2.50 -1.28 -9.83
C THR A 14 2.21 -2.60 -10.53
N ASP A 15 3.14 -3.54 -10.38
CA ASP A 15 3.07 -4.90 -10.91
C ASP A 15 2.90 -5.93 -9.76
N GLU A 16 2.85 -7.22 -10.12
CA GLU A 16 2.67 -8.31 -9.17
C GLU A 16 3.87 -8.46 -8.21
N LYS A 17 5.08 -8.10 -8.68
CA LYS A 17 6.29 -8.22 -7.87
C LYS A 17 6.25 -7.27 -6.69
N ASP A 18 5.82 -6.03 -6.90
CA ASP A 18 5.65 -5.06 -5.80
C ASP A 18 4.73 -5.59 -4.68
N ILE A 19 3.64 -6.27 -5.08
CA ILE A 19 2.66 -6.84 -4.16
C ILE A 19 3.25 -8.04 -3.40
N CYS A 20 3.99 -8.91 -4.10
CA CYS A 20 4.73 -10.01 -3.50
C CYS A 20 5.76 -9.52 -2.48
N ASP A 21 6.58 -8.53 -2.87
CA ASP A 21 7.61 -7.94 -2.02
C ASP A 21 6.99 -7.39 -0.72
N LEU A 22 5.87 -6.66 -0.82
CA LEU A 22 5.13 -6.20 0.36
C LEU A 22 4.53 -7.37 1.16
N TRP A 23 3.98 -8.39 0.48
CA TRP A 23 3.35 -9.56 1.12
C TRP A 23 4.33 -10.40 1.94
N GLU A 24 5.60 -10.46 1.53
CA GLU A 24 6.65 -11.20 2.24
C GLU A 24 7.04 -10.58 3.58
N ILE A 25 6.79 -9.28 3.79
CA ILE A 25 7.10 -8.60 5.06
C ILE A 25 6.15 -9.08 6.17
N LYS A 26 6.56 -10.11 6.94
CA LYS A 26 5.73 -10.66 8.04
C LYS A 26 6.00 -10.02 9.40
N THR A 27 7.19 -9.45 9.58
CA THR A 27 7.64 -8.82 10.82
C THR A 27 8.35 -7.51 10.51
N CYS A 28 8.44 -6.62 11.50
CA CYS A 28 9.30 -5.45 11.43
C CYS A 28 10.06 -5.35 12.77
N GLY A 29 11.39 -5.43 12.72
CA GLY A 29 12.23 -5.58 13.92
C GLY A 29 12.08 -6.95 14.60
N SER A 30 12.62 -7.08 15.81
CA SER A 30 12.76 -8.36 16.52
C SER A 30 11.43 -8.97 16.97
N ASP A 31 10.42 -8.16 17.34
CA ASP A 31 9.25 -8.67 18.08
C ASP A 31 7.88 -8.13 17.61
N SER A 32 7.80 -7.51 16.43
CA SER A 32 6.53 -6.95 15.94
C SER A 32 5.93 -7.72 14.78
N LYS A 33 4.72 -8.23 15.01
CA LYS A 33 3.90 -8.93 14.01
C LYS A 33 3.15 -7.92 13.15
N VAL A 34 3.29 -8.05 11.83
CA VAL A 34 2.52 -7.24 10.87
C VAL A 34 1.08 -7.75 10.83
N MET A 35 0.14 -6.88 11.15
CA MET A 35 -1.30 -7.19 11.17
C MET A 35 -2.02 -6.74 9.90
N ARG A 36 -1.53 -5.68 9.26
CA ARG A 36 -2.16 -5.07 8.08
C ARG A 36 -1.12 -4.44 7.18
N LYS A 37 -1.43 -4.46 5.89
CA LYS A 37 -0.61 -3.93 4.82
C LYS A 37 -1.46 -3.02 3.96
N ILE A 38 -0.97 -1.82 3.73
CA ILE A 38 -1.58 -0.84 2.86
C ILE A 38 -0.59 -0.57 1.73
N PHE A 39 -1.07 -0.56 0.49
CA PHE A 39 -0.27 -0.27 -0.67
C PHE A 39 -0.90 0.89 -1.44
N VAL A 40 -0.09 1.90 -1.79
CA VAL A 40 -0.56 3.10 -2.48
C VAL A 40 0.15 3.23 -3.83
N PRO A 41 -0.47 2.79 -4.94
CA PRO A 41 0.09 2.90 -6.28
C PRO A 41 -0.22 4.27 -6.89
N LEU A 42 0.66 5.27 -6.73
CA LEU A 42 0.40 6.61 -7.27
C LEU A 42 0.44 6.65 -8.81
N LYS A 43 1.15 5.73 -9.48
CA LYS A 43 1.09 5.59 -10.94
C LYS A 43 0.02 4.67 -11.50
N GLY A 44 -0.82 4.13 -10.63
CA GLY A 44 -1.79 3.10 -11.00
C GLY A 44 -1.21 1.71 -10.80
N ILE A 45 -2.09 0.72 -10.91
CA ILE A 45 -1.78 -0.68 -10.63
C ILE A 45 -2.32 -1.54 -11.76
N GLU A 46 -1.54 -2.53 -12.18
CA GLU A 46 -1.97 -3.51 -13.15
C GLU A 46 -3.12 -4.36 -12.60
N GLN A 47 -3.98 -4.85 -13.48
CA GLN A 47 -5.17 -5.62 -13.06
C GLN A 47 -4.78 -6.88 -12.28
N ASN A 48 -3.77 -7.62 -12.73
CA ASN A 48 -3.32 -8.84 -12.06
C ASN A 48 -2.73 -8.53 -10.68
N ALA A 49 -1.89 -7.50 -10.58
CA ALA A 49 -1.35 -7.01 -9.31
C ALA A 49 -2.46 -6.61 -8.32
N TYR A 50 -3.51 -5.92 -8.80
CA TYR A 50 -4.65 -5.56 -7.97
C TYR A 50 -5.44 -6.76 -7.45
N LEU A 51 -5.65 -7.78 -8.30
CA LEU A 51 -6.29 -9.02 -7.90
C LEU A 51 -5.44 -9.77 -6.87
N LEU A 52 -4.14 -9.90 -7.10
CA LEU A 52 -3.20 -10.53 -6.19
C LEU A 52 -3.18 -9.83 -4.81
N ALA A 53 -3.19 -8.49 -4.80
CA ALA A 53 -3.25 -7.72 -3.56
C ALA A 53 -4.50 -8.05 -2.74
N LYS A 54 -5.66 -8.20 -3.40
CA LYS A 54 -6.90 -8.62 -2.74
C LYS A 54 -6.82 -10.02 -2.18
N GLU A 55 -6.27 -10.97 -2.94
CA GLU A 55 -6.08 -12.36 -2.47
C GLU A 55 -5.18 -12.43 -1.22
N HIS A 56 -4.15 -11.58 -1.16
CA HIS A 56 -3.25 -11.45 -0.02
C HIS A 56 -3.78 -10.55 1.12
N GLY A 57 -5.01 -10.03 0.99
CA GLY A 57 -5.61 -9.15 2.00
C GLY A 57 -4.87 -7.81 2.18
N ILE A 58 -4.12 -7.37 1.17
CA ILE A 58 -3.45 -6.07 1.11
C ILE A 58 -4.48 -5.02 0.69
N TRP A 59 -4.51 -3.91 1.44
CA TRP A 59 -5.39 -2.79 1.12
C TRP A 59 -4.75 -1.90 0.07
N VAL A 60 -5.34 -1.84 -1.12
CA VAL A 60 -4.88 -0.93 -2.18
C VAL A 60 -5.66 0.37 -2.10
N TRP A 61 -4.96 1.48 -1.88
CA TRP A 61 -5.54 2.82 -1.88
C TRP A 61 -5.03 3.60 -3.08
N ASP A 62 -5.91 3.99 -3.99
CA ASP A 62 -5.54 4.88 -5.08
C ASP A 62 -5.22 6.31 -4.56
N GLN A 63 -4.62 7.13 -5.44
CA GLN A 63 -4.25 8.50 -5.10
C GLN A 63 -5.47 9.34 -4.65
N LYS A 64 -6.65 9.09 -5.22
CA LYS A 64 -7.88 9.83 -4.88
C LYS A 64 -8.34 9.49 -3.46
N GLN A 65 -8.33 8.20 -3.10
CA GLN A 65 -8.64 7.72 -1.76
C GLN A 65 -7.66 8.28 -0.73
N LEU A 66 -6.36 8.26 -1.03
CA LEU A 66 -5.35 8.85 -0.15
C LEU A 66 -5.57 10.37 0.02
N ASN A 67 -5.82 11.10 -1.07
CA ASN A 67 -6.06 12.55 -1.01
C ASN A 67 -7.34 12.90 -0.25
N ASN A 68 -8.38 12.07 -0.33
CA ASN A 68 -9.58 12.24 0.50
C ASN A 68 -9.24 12.12 1.99
N VAL A 69 -8.43 11.14 2.38
CA VAL A 69 -7.97 10.99 3.77
C VAL A 69 -7.13 12.20 4.18
N LEU A 70 -6.16 12.62 3.37
CA LEU A 70 -5.32 13.78 3.66
C LEU A 70 -6.15 15.05 3.85
N ARG A 71 -7.14 15.28 3.00
CA ARG A 71 -8.05 16.43 3.09
C ARG A 71 -8.88 16.41 4.38
N LEU A 72 -9.36 15.24 4.83
CA LEU A 72 -10.08 15.11 6.10
C LEU A 72 -9.23 15.52 7.30
N PHE A 73 -7.92 15.32 7.24
CA PHE A 73 -6.98 15.70 8.29
C PHE A 73 -6.31 17.08 8.06
N GLY A 74 -6.80 17.88 7.10
CA GLY A 74 -6.26 19.19 6.77
C GLY A 74 -4.81 19.14 6.26
N LYS A 75 -4.41 18.05 5.61
CA LYS A 75 -3.08 17.86 5.02
C LYS A 75 -3.08 18.16 3.53
N PHE A 76 -1.89 18.48 3.01
CA PHE A 76 -1.68 18.71 1.58
C PHE A 76 -1.90 17.43 0.78
N GLU A 77 -2.42 17.60 -0.44
CA GLU A 77 -2.65 16.51 -1.37
C GLU A 77 -1.33 16.01 -1.97
N MET A 78 -1.28 14.70 -2.23
CA MET A 78 -0.19 14.10 -2.99
C MET A 78 -0.46 14.29 -4.48
N ILE A 79 0.52 14.85 -5.19
CA ILE A 79 0.54 15.05 -6.64
C ILE A 79 1.71 14.22 -7.21
N LYS A 80 1.57 13.76 -8.45
CA LYS A 80 2.40 12.71 -9.06
C LYS A 80 2.74 13.04 -10.51
#